data_AF-A0A6J0MQN5-F1
#
_entry.id   AF-A0A6J0MQN5-F1
#
_cell.length_a   1.000
_cell.length_b   1.000
_cell.length_c   1.000
_cell.angle_alpha   90.00
_cell.angle_beta   90.00
_cell.angle_gamma   90.00
#
_symmetry.space_group_name_H-M   'P 1'
#
loop_
_entity.id
_entity.type
_entity.pdbx_description
1 polymer ?
#
loop_
_entity_poly.entity_id
_entity_poly.type
_entity_poly.pdbx_seq_one_letter_code
_entity_poly.pdbx_strand_id
1 'polypeptide(L)'
;MTVLDYVFYFLDIKSFLVDGILIRVFKNNEAHGVAYPKSQPMKIYSSLCEADYWATQAGRVKTDWTNAPFSASYRSFNDVDCCSWTSVWNWVTYDANSNSWMWTTLNSNQLGQMKCVQDDYMIYNYCDDFKSFPQGNQDNYDLISHRK
;
A
#
# COMPACT_ATOMS: atom_id res chain seq x y z
N MET A 1 -17.62 6.20 7.01
CA MET A 1 -16.60 6.14 5.95
C MET A 1 -16.06 4.72 5.94
N THR A 2 -16.59 3.88 5.05
CA THR A 2 -16.05 2.53 4.83
C THR A 2 -14.82 2.69 3.97
N VAL A 3 -13.64 2.46 4.54
CA VAL A 3 -12.43 2.29 3.75
C VAL A 3 -12.20 0.79 3.70
N LEU A 4 -12.41 0.20 2.53
CA LEU A 4 -11.95 -1.14 2.24
C LEU A 4 -10.47 -1.04 1.88
N ASP A 5 -9.60 -1.21 2.89
CA ASP A 5 -8.15 -1.27 2.66
C ASP A 5 -7.79 -2.69 2.18
N TYR A 6 -7.74 -2.86 0.86
CA TYR A 6 -7.13 -4.06 0.26
C TYR A 6 -5.71 -3.70 -0.19
N VAL A 7 -4.72 -4.33 0.45
CA VAL A 7 -3.32 -4.29 0.01
C VAL A 7 -3.02 -5.60 -0.69
N PHE A 8 -2.74 -5.52 -2.00
CA PHE A 8 -2.37 -6.69 -2.79
C PHE A 8 -0.86 -6.77 -2.98
N TYR A 9 -0.32 -7.97 -2.80
CA TYR A 9 1.11 -8.27 -2.98
C TYR A 9 1.31 -9.10 -4.24
N PHE A 10 2.14 -8.60 -5.15
CA PHE A 10 2.62 -9.32 -6.34
C PHE A 10 4.14 -9.51 -6.23
N LEU A 11 4.67 -10.51 -6.96
CA LEU A 11 6.11 -10.79 -7.01
C LEU A 11 6.93 -9.58 -7.50
N ASP A 12 6.35 -8.74 -8.35
CA ASP A 12 7.03 -7.58 -8.96
C ASP A 12 6.37 -6.22 -8.68
N ILE A 13 5.17 -6.21 -8.08
CA ILE A 13 4.38 -4.99 -7.83
C ILE A 13 3.65 -5.10 -6.49
N LYS A 14 3.50 -4.01 -5.74
CA LYS A 14 2.50 -3.88 -4.68
C LYS A 14 1.50 -2.83 -5.06
N SER A 15 0.22 -3.17 -5.02
CA SER A 15 -0.86 -2.24 -5.35
C SER A 15 -1.73 -1.97 -4.13
N PHE A 16 -2.00 -0.68 -3.91
CA PHE A 16 -2.88 -0.20 -2.85
C PHE A 16 -4.15 0.32 -3.52
N LEU A 17 -5.30 -0.22 -3.10
CA LEU A 17 -6.59 0.15 -3.69
C LEU A 17 -7.58 0.57 -2.62
N VAL A 18 -8.45 1.50 -2.99
CA VAL A 18 -9.64 1.89 -2.21
C VAL A 18 -10.83 1.69 -3.14
N ASP A 19 -11.79 0.86 -2.73
CA ASP A 19 -12.99 0.52 -3.52
C ASP A 19 -12.67 0.07 -4.97
N GLY A 20 -11.56 -0.65 -5.14
CA GLY A 20 -11.09 -1.12 -6.46
C GLY A 20 -10.38 -0.06 -7.32
N ILE A 21 -10.22 1.16 -6.81
CA ILE A 21 -9.48 2.24 -7.46
C ILE A 21 -8.03 2.20 -6.96
N LEU A 22 -7.09 2.16 -7.90
CA LEU A 22 -5.67 2.17 -7.60
C LEU A 22 -5.24 3.54 -7.08
N ILE A 23 -4.64 3.60 -5.89
CA ILE A 23 -4.16 4.85 -5.28
C ILE A 23 -2.63 4.93 -5.23
N ARG A 24 -1.95 3.78 -5.18
CA ARG A 24 -0.50 3.69 -5.19
C ARG A 24 -0.01 2.35 -5.72
N VAL A 25 1.15 2.38 -6.36
CA VAL A 25 1.90 1.23 -6.86
C VAL A 25 3.32 1.34 -6.37
N PHE A 26 3.85 0.28 -5.76
CA PHE A 26 5.27 0.15 -5.42
C PHE A 26 5.88 -0.98 -6.24
N LYS A 27 6.76 -0.65 -7.18
CA LYS A 27 7.37 -1.63 -8.08
C LYS A 27 8.62 -2.26 -7.48
N ASN A 28 8.89 -3.52 -7.82
CA ASN A 28 10.17 -4.12 -7.54
C ASN A 28 11.27 -3.44 -8.38
N ASN A 29 12.10 -2.65 -7.69
CA ASN A 29 13.25 -1.96 -8.27
C ASN A 29 14.58 -2.42 -7.62
N GLU A 30 14.67 -3.69 -7.19
CA GLU A 30 15.92 -4.25 -6.66
C GLU A 30 17.09 -4.14 -7.64
N ALA A 31 16.82 -4.18 -8.95
CA ALA A 31 17.82 -3.94 -10.00
C ALA A 31 18.47 -2.54 -9.92
N HIS A 32 17.77 -1.57 -9.31
CA HIS A 32 18.25 -0.21 -9.07
C HIS A 32 18.64 0.02 -7.60
N GLY A 33 18.80 -1.05 -6.81
CA GLY A 33 19.22 -0.99 -5.41
C GLY A 33 18.12 -0.70 -4.39
N VAL A 34 16.86 -0.64 -4.80
CA VAL A 34 15.71 -0.45 -3.89
C VAL A 34 15.31 -1.79 -3.29
N ALA A 35 15.33 -1.88 -1.96
CA ALA A 35 14.91 -3.10 -1.27
C ALA A 35 13.42 -3.40 -1.53
N TYR A 36 13.11 -4.66 -1.85
CA TYR A 36 11.74 -5.10 -2.08
C TYR A 36 11.44 -6.37 -1.25
N PRO A 37 10.34 -6.41 -0.48
CA PRO A 37 10.01 -7.56 0.36
C PRO A 37 9.35 -8.67 -0.48
N LYS A 38 10.20 -9.48 -1.14
CA LYS A 38 9.81 -10.62 -1.97
C LYS A 38 9.85 -11.98 -1.25
N SER A 39 10.75 -12.14 -0.29
CA SER A 39 11.11 -13.45 0.27
C SER A 39 10.76 -13.62 1.75
N GLN A 40 10.18 -12.59 2.37
CA GLN A 40 9.75 -12.65 3.77
C GLN A 40 8.23 -12.75 3.82
N PRO A 41 7.67 -13.86 4.33
CA PRO A 41 6.24 -14.00 4.54
C PRO A 41 5.73 -12.90 5.47
N MET A 42 4.56 -12.36 5.16
CA MET A 42 3.93 -11.29 5.94
C MET A 42 2.64 -11.80 6.58
N LYS A 43 2.26 -11.15 7.70
CA LYS A 43 0.97 -11.33 8.34
C LYS A 43 0.14 -10.08 8.15
N ILE A 44 -1.18 -10.25 8.09
CA ILE A 44 -2.13 -9.13 8.07
C ILE A 44 -2.39 -8.71 9.52
N TYR A 45 -2.32 -7.40 9.77
CA TYR A 45 -2.57 -6.81 11.07
C TYR A 45 -3.58 -5.67 10.93
N SER A 46 -4.40 -5.48 11.95
CA SER A 46 -5.26 -4.31 12.11
C SER A 46 -5.27 -3.91 13.58
N SER A 47 -5.17 -2.61 13.86
CA SER A 47 -5.17 -2.05 15.21
C SER A 47 -5.83 -0.69 15.22
N LEU A 48 -6.49 -0.37 16.34
CA LEU A 48 -6.90 0.98 16.69
C LEU A 48 -6.02 1.42 17.86
N CYS A 49 -5.19 2.44 17.66
CA CYS A 49 -4.25 2.93 18.65
C CYS A 49 -4.16 4.45 18.66
N GLU A 50 -3.66 5.00 19.78
CA GLU A 50 -3.35 6.41 19.94
C GLU A 50 -1.97 6.74 19.34
N ALA A 51 -1.86 7.92 18.73
CA ALA A 51 -0.68 8.35 17.97
C ALA A 51 -0.54 9.89 17.96
N ASP A 52 -0.75 10.53 19.12
CA ASP A 52 -0.85 11.98 19.28
C ASP A 52 0.41 12.73 18.84
N TYR A 53 1.56 12.07 18.84
CA TYR A 53 2.83 12.70 18.46
C TYR A 53 2.93 13.01 16.96
N TRP A 54 2.13 12.38 16.10
CA TRP A 54 2.27 12.55 14.65
C TRP A 54 0.97 12.47 13.84
N ALA A 55 -0.07 11.77 14.28
CA ALA A 55 -1.19 11.38 13.42
C ALA A 55 -2.03 12.55 12.87
N THR A 56 -2.33 13.57 13.66
CA THR A 56 -3.20 14.69 13.24
C THR A 56 -2.43 16.00 13.21
N GLN A 57 -2.31 16.59 12.01
CA GLN A 57 -1.54 17.82 11.76
C GLN A 57 -0.11 17.75 12.33
N ALA A 58 0.61 16.67 12.02
CA ALA A 58 1.96 16.39 12.55
C ALA A 58 2.03 16.45 14.09
N GLY A 59 0.98 15.98 14.76
CA GLY A 59 0.87 15.93 16.22
C GLY A 59 0.42 17.23 16.89
N ARG A 60 0.02 18.25 16.11
CA ARG A 60 -0.51 19.51 16.65
C ARG A 60 -1.87 19.35 17.33
N VAL A 61 -2.72 18.47 16.80
CA VAL A 61 -4.04 18.18 17.36
C VAL A 61 -3.95 16.87 18.14
N LYS A 62 -4.35 16.90 19.42
CA LYS A 62 -4.30 15.77 20.35
C LYS A 62 -5.64 15.07 20.45
N THR A 63 -5.63 13.80 20.86
CA THR A 63 -6.84 13.04 21.06
C THR A 63 -7.68 13.65 22.19
N ASP A 64 -8.91 14.04 21.85
CA ASP A 64 -9.89 14.47 22.85
C ASP A 64 -10.65 13.25 23.39
N TRP A 65 -10.19 12.76 24.53
CA TRP A 65 -10.74 11.60 25.22
C TRP A 65 -12.17 11.77 25.73
N THR A 66 -12.71 13.00 25.75
CA THR A 66 -14.14 13.21 26.07
C THR A 66 -15.07 12.64 25.01
N ASN A 67 -14.57 12.40 23.79
CA ASN A 67 -15.31 11.77 22.69
C ASN A 67 -15.18 10.22 22.68
N ALA A 68 -14.56 9.63 23.70
CA ALA A 68 -14.45 8.18 23.81
C ALA A 68 -15.84 7.53 24.06
N PRO A 69 -16.06 6.29 23.61
CA PRO A 69 -15.09 5.37 23.00
C PRO A 69 -14.89 5.59 21.50
N PHE A 70 -13.64 5.47 21.04
CA PHE A 70 -13.32 5.39 19.62
C PHE A 70 -13.55 3.95 19.13
N SER A 71 -14.29 3.78 18.03
CA SER A 71 -14.62 2.47 17.49
C SER A 71 -14.33 2.40 16.00
N ALA A 72 -13.70 1.31 15.57
CA ALA A 72 -13.49 0.96 14.17
C ALA A 72 -14.17 -0.38 13.91
N SER A 73 -14.91 -0.48 12.80
CA SER A 73 -15.63 -1.68 12.40
C SER A 73 -15.05 -2.22 11.12
N TYR A 74 -14.71 -3.51 11.12
CA TYR A 74 -14.11 -4.21 9.99
C TYR A 74 -15.05 -5.35 9.55
N ARG A 75 -15.11 -5.59 8.25
CA ARG A 75 -15.91 -6.67 7.65
C ARG A 75 -15.18 -7.22 6.43
N SER A 76 -15.66 -8.36 5.92
CA SER A 76 -15.16 -8.95 4.67
C SER A 76 -13.68 -9.33 4.72
N PHE A 77 -13.27 -10.02 5.79
CA PHE A 77 -11.97 -10.66 5.89
C PHE A 77 -11.90 -11.85 4.92
N ASN A 78 -11.53 -11.57 3.67
CA ASN A 78 -11.33 -12.57 2.63
C ASN A 78 -9.83 -12.72 2.37
N ASP A 79 -9.22 -13.78 2.90
CA ASP A 79 -7.82 -14.15 2.66
C ASP A 79 -7.68 -15.34 1.70
N VAL A 80 -8.80 -15.77 1.11
CA VAL A 80 -8.93 -16.99 0.28
C VAL A 80 -8.01 -16.96 -0.95
N ASP A 81 -7.64 -15.76 -1.42
CA ASP A 81 -6.81 -15.57 -2.60
C ASP A 81 -5.31 -15.41 -2.29
N CYS A 82 -4.88 -15.52 -1.03
CA CYS A 82 -3.46 -15.33 -0.67
C CYS A 82 -2.60 -16.60 -0.83
N CYS A 83 -1.32 -16.41 -1.18
CA CYS A 83 -0.32 -17.47 -1.08
C CYS A 83 0.04 -17.69 0.39
N SER A 84 -0.42 -18.80 0.98
CA SER A 84 -0.15 -19.10 2.39
C SER A 84 1.08 -20.01 2.58
N TRP A 85 1.89 -19.67 3.58
CA TRP A 85 2.94 -20.56 4.08
C TRP A 85 2.35 -21.50 5.12
N THR A 86 2.26 -22.80 4.82
CA THR A 86 1.83 -23.81 5.80
C THR A 86 2.98 -24.37 6.62
N SER A 87 4.23 -24.23 6.16
CA SER A 87 5.44 -24.49 6.93
C SER A 87 6.66 -23.77 6.34
N VAL A 88 7.76 -23.71 7.10
CA VAL A 88 9.05 -23.08 6.70
C VAL A 88 9.65 -23.70 5.41
N TRP A 89 9.23 -24.91 5.05
CA TRP A 89 9.83 -25.71 3.99
C TRP A 89 8.91 -26.00 2.81
N ASN A 90 7.60 -25.77 2.94
CA ASN A 90 6.61 -26.10 1.91
C ASN A 90 5.74 -24.89 1.60
N TRP A 91 5.82 -24.45 0.35
CA TRP A 91 4.84 -23.57 -0.24
C TRP A 91 3.54 -24.35 -0.45
N VAL A 92 2.41 -23.84 0.04
CA VAL A 92 1.14 -24.19 -0.63
C VAL A 92 1.10 -23.32 -1.86
N THR A 93 1.48 -23.91 -2.99
CA THR A 93 1.17 -23.33 -4.29
C THR A 93 -0.34 -23.29 -4.42
N TYR A 94 -0.92 -22.10 -4.30
CA TYR A 94 -2.22 -21.85 -4.90
C TYR A 94 -2.08 -22.07 -6.41
N ASP A 95 -3.17 -22.48 -7.07
CA ASP A 95 -3.14 -22.75 -8.50
C ASP A 95 -2.71 -21.49 -9.26
N ALA A 96 -1.52 -21.52 -9.85
CA ALA A 96 -0.97 -20.41 -10.62
C ALA A 96 -1.84 -20.09 -11.85
N ASN A 97 -2.73 -21.00 -12.26
CA ASN A 97 -3.69 -20.81 -13.36
C ASN A 97 -5.03 -20.21 -12.91
N SER A 98 -5.36 -20.19 -11.62
CA SER A 98 -6.67 -19.69 -11.15
C SER A 98 -6.67 -18.21 -10.79
N ASN A 99 -5.51 -17.61 -10.49
CA ASN A 99 -5.38 -16.23 -10.02
C ASN A 99 -4.83 -15.29 -11.09
N SER A 100 -5.68 -14.99 -12.07
CA SER A 100 -5.45 -13.97 -13.11
C SER A 100 -5.00 -12.62 -12.53
N TRP A 101 -5.49 -12.24 -11.34
CA TRP A 101 -5.18 -10.95 -10.73
C TRP A 101 -3.71 -10.86 -10.24
N MET A 102 -3.10 -11.95 -9.74
CA MET A 102 -1.73 -11.93 -9.18
C MET A 102 -0.62 -11.72 -10.24
N TRP A 103 -0.97 -11.95 -11.51
CA TRP A 103 -0.08 -11.78 -12.65
C TRP A 103 -0.54 -10.66 -13.59
N THR A 104 -1.57 -9.90 -13.21
CA THR A 104 -2.05 -8.79 -14.05
C THR A 104 -1.08 -7.62 -14.03
N THR A 105 -0.65 -7.22 -15.22
CA THR A 105 0.06 -5.95 -15.43
C THR A 105 -0.95 -4.81 -15.35
N LEU A 106 -0.57 -3.71 -14.72
CA LEU A 106 -1.38 -2.49 -14.67
C LEU A 106 -1.65 -1.99 -16.09
N ASN A 107 -2.92 -1.82 -16.43
CA ASN A 107 -3.29 -1.23 -17.72
C ASN A 107 -3.20 0.30 -17.67
N SER A 108 -3.12 0.94 -18.84
CA SER A 108 -3.00 2.40 -18.95
C SER A 108 -4.17 3.15 -18.31
N ASN A 109 -5.36 2.56 -18.29
CA ASN A 109 -6.54 3.17 -17.67
C ASN A 109 -6.41 3.21 -16.14
N GLN A 110 -5.93 2.14 -15.51
CA GLN A 110 -5.68 2.07 -14.07
C GLN A 110 -4.61 3.07 -13.64
N LEU A 111 -3.54 3.21 -14.44
CA LEU A 111 -2.50 4.21 -14.19
C LEU A 111 -3.03 5.64 -14.36
N GLY A 112 -3.86 5.88 -15.37
CA GLY A 112 -4.52 7.16 -15.57
C GLY A 112 -5.46 7.52 -14.42
N GLN A 113 -6.27 6.56 -13.95
CA GLN A 113 -7.14 6.74 -12.79
C GLN A 113 -6.35 7.01 -11.51
N MET A 114 -5.29 6.24 -11.25
CA MET A 114 -4.41 6.48 -10.11
C MET A 114 -3.82 7.89 -10.15
N LYS A 115 -3.38 8.34 -11.35
CA LYS A 115 -2.87 9.69 -11.51
C LYS A 115 -3.91 10.75 -11.19
N CYS A 116 -5.14 10.63 -11.69
CA CYS A 116 -6.20 11.57 -11.34
C CYS A 116 -6.45 11.61 -9.83
N VAL A 117 -6.49 10.45 -9.17
CA VAL A 117 -6.65 10.39 -7.71
C VAL A 117 -5.48 11.06 -6.99
N GLN A 118 -4.26 10.86 -7.46
CA GLN A 118 -3.10 11.51 -6.87
C GLN A 118 -3.09 13.02 -7.10
N ASP A 119 -3.43 13.49 -8.31
CA ASP A 119 -3.50 14.90 -8.66
C ASP A 119 -4.54 15.66 -7.79
N ASP A 120 -5.68 15.01 -7.49
CA ASP A 120 -6.79 15.64 -6.76
C ASP A 120 -6.72 15.47 -5.23
N TYR A 121 -6.19 14.33 -4.74
CA TYR A 121 -6.32 13.93 -3.33
C TYR A 121 -4.99 13.71 -2.59
N MET A 122 -3.84 13.66 -3.28
CA MET A 122 -2.55 13.43 -2.62
C MET A 122 -2.05 14.70 -1.94
N ILE A 123 -2.02 14.69 -0.60
CA ILE A 123 -1.53 15.82 0.21
C ILE A 123 -0.06 15.71 0.62
N TYR A 124 0.55 14.53 0.45
CA TYR A 124 1.94 14.27 0.76
C TYR A 124 2.48 13.14 -0.12
N ASN A 125 3.67 13.35 -0.67
CA ASN A 125 4.41 12.35 -1.42
C ASN A 125 5.88 12.42 -1.00
N TYR A 126 6.41 11.33 -0.46
CA TYR A 126 7.81 11.28 -0.07
C TYR A 126 8.75 11.47 -1.26
N CYS A 127 8.39 11.02 -2.48
CA CYS A 127 9.16 11.22 -3.71
C CYS A 127 9.39 12.70 -4.07
N ASP A 128 8.50 13.58 -3.62
CA ASP A 128 8.59 15.03 -3.84
C ASP A 128 9.12 15.79 -2.62
N ASP A 129 9.43 15.09 -1.51
CA ASP A 129 9.98 15.69 -0.29
C ASP A 129 11.51 15.69 -0.29
N PHE A 130 12.09 16.62 -1.05
CA PHE A 130 13.54 16.83 -1.12
C PHE A 130 14.15 17.35 0.19
N LYS A 131 13.34 17.86 1.13
CA LYS A 131 13.84 18.32 2.42
C LYS A 131 14.18 17.12 3.30
N SER A 132 13.29 16.14 3.33
CA SER A 132 13.50 14.89 4.07
C SER A 132 14.44 13.94 3.33
N PHE A 133 14.48 13.99 2.00
CA PHE A 133 15.30 13.12 1.16
C PHE A 133 16.19 13.91 0.17
N PRO A 134 17.31 14.50 0.66
CA PRO A 134 18.14 15.41 -0.15
C PRO A 134 18.90 14.73 -1.30
N GLN A 135 19.18 13.43 -1.19
CA GLN A 135 19.88 12.65 -2.21
C GLN A 135 18.94 12.16 -3.34
N GLY A 136 17.68 12.57 -3.30
CA GLY A 136 16.61 12.01 -4.12
C GLY A 136 16.19 10.64 -3.59
N ASN A 137 14.89 10.32 -3.72
CA ASN A 137 14.45 8.98 -3.37
C ASN A 137 14.94 8.01 -4.43
N GLN A 138 15.64 6.96 -4.00
CA GLN A 138 15.94 5.80 -4.84
C GLN A 138 14.66 5.17 -5.43
N ASP A 139 13.51 5.50 -4.86
CA ASP A 139 12.16 5.11 -5.28
C ASP A 139 11.52 6.03 -6.34
N ASN A 140 12.28 6.88 -7.02
CA ASN A 140 11.76 7.74 -8.13
C ASN A 140 11.23 6.94 -9.35
N TYR A 141 11.10 5.63 -9.20
CA TYR A 141 10.54 4.65 -10.14
C TYR A 141 9.13 4.18 -9.75
N ASP A 142 8.56 4.66 -8.63
CA ASP A 142 7.10 4.68 -8.45
C ASP A 142 6.54 5.52 -9.60
N LEU A 143 5.66 4.94 -10.41
CA LEU A 143 5.36 5.33 -11.81
C LEU A 143 4.79 6.75 -12.04
N ILE A 144 4.80 7.65 -11.06
CA ILE A 144 4.26 9.00 -11.19
C ILE A 144 5.21 10.00 -10.55
N SER A 145 6.43 10.07 -11.07
CA SER A 145 7.34 11.20 -10.88
C SER A 145 8.12 11.48 -12.17
N HIS A 146 7.37 11.64 -13.26
CA HIS A 146 7.86 12.49 -14.35
C HIS A 146 7.17 13.83 -14.17
N ARG A 147 7.79 14.68 -13.35
CA ARG A 147 7.46 16.11 -13.29
C ARG A 147 7.66 16.72 -14.69
N LYS A 148 6.71 17.59 -15.07
CA LYS A 148 6.98 18.68 -16.00
C LYS A 148 8.10 19.56 -15.46
#